data_AF-X0SDI1-F1
#
_entry.id   AF-X0SDI1-F1
#
_cell.length_a   1.000
_cell.length_b   1.000
_cell.length_c   1.000
_cell.angle_alpha   90.00
_cell.angle_beta   90.00
_cell.angle_gamma   90.00
#
_symmetry.space_group_name_H-M   'P 1'
#
loop_
_entity.id
_entity.type
_entity.pdbx_description
1 polymer ?
#
loop_
_entity_poly.entity_id
_entity_poly.type
_entity_poly.pdbx_seq_one_letter_code
_entity_poly.pdbx_strand_id
1 'polypeptide(L)'
;MLKGSRKRTELPDLPAIPEKTVNKIKELIISTLKSKFSTLDKMGNVYLDEELKKIPLPTNMRSASSSLKPIVRGTRSPIGNQNAKVIRAFVHWFDENGNQDLDLSATLIGMGKSAVISWNGEKNKGYGCYSGDVRYRQGACAEYVDIVVDKALKDGFKYVIIDVRNYEGRSFSSVKECVGGYMEREFAEANMTFVPSTLANCTQLQNESSATIMSVIDLETREVIHLDIDQDGIPVASANFEEIMAAIKPYCEPPTFSVHHLLELHVETRGKIVDNEKDADVSLKFKDFSESYVETLKYIEA
;
A
#
# COMPACT_ATOMS: atom_id res chain seq x y z
N MET A 1 -1.99 18.11 -15.67
CA MET A 1 -1.79 17.55 -14.31
C MET A 1 -2.69 18.32 -13.36
N LEU A 2 -3.71 17.67 -12.80
CA LEU A 2 -4.57 18.29 -11.78
C LEU A 2 -3.73 18.55 -10.52
N LYS A 3 -3.78 19.77 -9.99
CA LYS A 3 -3.05 20.14 -8.76
C LYS A 3 -3.60 19.30 -7.60
N GLY A 4 -2.77 18.47 -6.98
CA GLY A 4 -3.18 17.57 -5.89
C GLY A 4 -3.38 16.10 -6.31
N SER A 5 -3.35 15.80 -7.62
CA SER A 5 -3.34 14.42 -8.12
C SER A 5 -2.00 13.74 -7.85
N ARG A 6 -2.06 12.47 -7.46
CA ARG A 6 -0.92 11.60 -7.06
C ARG A 6 -0.43 10.74 -8.23
N LYS A 7 -0.76 11.13 -9.46
CA LYS A 7 -0.43 10.39 -10.68
C LYS A 7 1.09 10.33 -10.91
N ARG A 8 1.57 9.21 -11.44
CA ARG A 8 2.92 9.10 -12.02
C ARG A 8 3.00 9.80 -13.38
N THR A 9 4.09 10.54 -13.59
CA THR A 9 4.44 11.11 -14.89
C THR A 9 5.28 10.12 -15.66
N GLU A 10 4.85 9.75 -16.87
CA GLU A 10 5.68 8.97 -17.79
C GLU A 10 6.81 9.83 -18.33
N LEU A 11 8.02 9.29 -18.33
CA LEU A 11 9.21 9.91 -18.88
C LEU A 11 9.63 9.15 -20.14
N PRO A 12 10.26 9.83 -21.12
CA PRO A 12 10.75 9.17 -22.32
C PRO A 12 11.81 8.11 -21.98
N ASP A 13 11.81 7.01 -22.73
CA ASP A 13 12.83 5.98 -22.60
C ASP A 13 14.19 6.55 -23.03
N LEU A 14 15.16 6.48 -22.11
CA LEU A 14 16.54 6.87 -22.34
C LEU A 14 17.44 5.63 -22.36
N PRO A 15 18.55 5.66 -23.14
CA PRO A 15 19.50 4.55 -23.14
C PRO A 15 20.06 4.31 -21.75
N ALA A 16 20.22 3.02 -21.39
CA ALA A 16 20.73 2.63 -20.09
C ALA A 16 22.16 3.16 -19.87
N ILE A 17 22.40 3.70 -18.68
CA ILE A 17 23.74 4.14 -18.25
C ILE A 17 24.63 2.89 -18.08
N PRO A 18 25.90 2.91 -18.52
CA PRO A 18 26.82 1.77 -18.33
C PRO A 18 26.92 1.36 -16.86
N GLU A 19 26.85 0.05 -16.60
CA GLU A 19 26.85 -0.52 -15.24
C GLU A 19 28.05 -0.06 -14.40
N LYS A 20 29.23 0.01 -15.01
CA LYS A 20 30.45 0.52 -14.37
C LYS A 20 30.29 1.96 -13.85
N THR A 21 29.59 2.81 -14.58
CA THR A 21 29.32 4.19 -14.18
C THR A 21 28.32 4.22 -13.04
N VAL A 22 27.25 3.41 -13.12
CA VAL A 22 26.25 3.30 -12.05
C VAL A 22 26.90 2.85 -10.74
N ASN A 23 27.75 1.82 -10.78
CA ASN A 23 28.41 1.30 -9.57
C ASN A 23 29.36 2.33 -8.95
N LYS A 24 30.14 3.06 -9.76
CA LYS A 24 30.98 4.16 -9.26
C LYS A 24 30.17 5.26 -8.58
N ILE A 25 29.01 5.63 -9.14
CA ILE A 25 28.13 6.63 -8.55
C ILE A 25 27.56 6.12 -7.21
N LYS A 26 27.11 4.86 -7.16
CA LYS A 26 26.61 4.24 -5.93
C LYS A 26 27.67 4.22 -4.83
N GLU A 27 28.89 3.79 -5.14
CA GLU A 27 30.01 3.77 -4.20
C GLU A 27 30.31 5.17 -3.65
N LEU A 28 30.36 6.18 -4.52
CA LEU A 28 30.60 7.57 -4.12
C LEU A 28 29.49 8.13 -3.21
N ILE A 29 28.22 7.83 -3.52
CA ILE A 29 27.07 8.24 -2.69
C ILE A 29 27.19 7.59 -1.31
N ILE A 30 27.40 6.27 -1.26
CA ILE A 30 27.52 5.52 0.01
C ILE A 30 28.71 6.04 0.83
N SER A 31 29.89 6.25 0.23
CA SER A 31 31.05 6.77 0.96
C SER A 31 30.82 8.16 1.51
N THR A 32 30.12 9.02 0.75
CA THR A 32 29.79 10.38 1.17
C THR A 32 28.80 10.37 2.35
N LEU A 33 27.75 9.54 2.26
CA LEU A 33 26.80 9.34 3.36
C LEU A 33 27.49 8.80 4.61
N LYS A 34 28.36 7.78 4.47
CA LYS A 34 29.11 7.22 5.59
C LYS A 34 30.01 8.25 6.26
N SER A 35 30.70 9.08 5.47
CA SER A 35 31.52 10.18 5.99
C SER A 35 30.67 11.16 6.80
N LYS A 36 29.51 11.57 6.28
CA LYS A 36 28.56 12.44 6.98
C LYS A 36 28.07 11.81 8.30
N PHE A 37 27.59 10.57 8.27
CA PHE A 37 27.05 9.92 9.47
C PHE A 37 28.10 9.67 10.55
N SER A 38 29.38 9.51 10.16
CA SER A 38 30.47 9.32 11.11
C SER A 38 30.72 10.51 12.04
N THR A 39 30.22 11.72 11.70
CA THR A 39 30.33 12.93 12.53
C THR A 39 29.24 13.04 13.60
N LEU A 40 28.26 12.14 13.60
CA LEU A 40 27.15 12.13 14.56
C LEU A 40 27.51 11.31 15.81
N ASP A 41 26.71 11.45 16.86
CA ASP A 41 26.89 10.74 18.13
C ASP A 41 26.93 9.21 17.97
N LYS A 42 27.71 8.52 18.80
CA LYS A 42 27.81 7.05 18.76
C LYS A 42 26.49 6.40 19.17
N MET A 43 26.13 5.30 18.50
CA MET A 43 24.91 4.53 18.74
C MET A 43 25.12 3.32 19.67
N GLY A 44 26.37 2.94 19.95
CA GLY A 44 26.67 1.74 20.75
C GLY A 44 26.34 0.45 20.01
N ASN A 45 25.94 -0.58 20.75
CA ASN A 45 25.40 -1.82 20.21
C ASN A 45 23.96 -1.62 19.75
N VAL A 46 23.67 -1.96 18.51
CA VAL A 46 22.36 -1.73 17.89
C VAL A 46 21.80 -3.05 17.39
N TYR A 47 20.59 -3.37 17.82
CA TYR A 47 19.79 -4.44 17.21
C TYR A 47 18.97 -3.84 16.06
N LEU A 48 19.07 -4.47 14.89
CA LEU A 48 18.37 -4.05 13.68
C LEU A 48 17.41 -5.15 13.24
N ASP A 49 16.12 -4.85 13.26
CA ASP A 49 15.08 -5.79 12.86
C ASP A 49 15.09 -6.02 11.34
N GLU A 50 15.26 -7.27 10.92
CA GLU A 50 15.27 -7.69 9.52
C GLU A 50 13.99 -7.31 8.76
N GLU A 51 12.85 -7.24 9.46
CA GLU A 51 11.56 -6.83 8.88
C GLU A 51 11.59 -5.38 8.38
N LEU A 52 12.55 -4.54 8.82
CA LEU A 52 12.75 -3.18 8.28
C LEU A 52 13.10 -3.18 6.78
N LYS A 53 13.50 -4.32 6.21
CA LYS A 53 13.68 -4.49 4.76
C LYS A 53 12.37 -4.33 3.98
N LYS A 54 11.23 -4.49 4.65
CA LYS A 54 9.88 -4.37 4.08
C LYS A 54 9.36 -2.93 3.99
N ILE A 55 10.09 -1.96 4.55
CA ILE A 55 9.71 -0.54 4.53
C ILE A 55 10.60 0.18 3.50
N PRO A 56 10.06 0.62 2.35
CA PRO A 56 10.78 1.48 1.44
C PRO A 56 11.18 2.80 2.11
N LEU A 57 12.24 3.45 1.63
CA LEU A 57 12.48 4.82 2.09
C LEU A 57 11.31 5.75 1.73
N PRO A 58 10.94 6.67 2.62
CA PRO A 58 9.84 7.61 2.41
C PRO A 58 10.20 8.62 1.31
N THR A 59 9.95 8.24 0.07
CA THR A 59 10.03 9.12 -1.09
C THR A 59 8.63 9.65 -1.40
N ASN A 60 8.51 10.96 -1.64
CA ASN A 60 7.25 11.59 -2.05
C ASN A 60 6.08 11.52 -1.05
N MET A 61 6.35 11.76 0.25
CA MET A 61 5.31 11.79 1.30
C MET A 61 4.38 13.02 1.25
N ARG A 62 4.69 14.05 0.44
CA ARG A 62 3.83 15.24 0.26
C ARG A 62 2.44 14.88 -0.25
N SER A 63 2.33 13.79 -1.00
CA SER A 63 1.09 13.34 -1.61
C SER A 63 0.46 12.17 -0.86
N ALA A 64 0.90 11.83 0.35
CA ALA A 64 0.36 10.69 1.10
C ALA A 64 -1.11 10.91 1.51
N SER A 65 -1.90 9.85 1.62
CA SER A 65 -3.28 9.91 2.14
C SER A 65 -3.31 10.30 3.61
N SER A 66 -4.28 11.15 3.96
CA SER A 66 -4.58 11.47 5.35
C SER A 66 -5.02 10.19 6.06
N SER A 67 -4.30 9.83 7.11
CA SER A 67 -4.59 8.71 8.00
C SER A 67 -4.08 9.07 9.39
N LEU A 68 -4.62 8.41 10.43
CA LEU A 68 -4.14 8.60 11.81
C LEU A 68 -2.65 8.26 11.95
N LYS A 69 -2.14 7.36 11.11
CA LYS A 69 -0.75 6.90 11.08
C LYS A 69 -0.28 6.86 9.62
N PRO A 70 0.52 7.83 9.15
CA PRO A 70 0.97 7.87 7.76
C PRO A 70 1.92 6.71 7.47
N ILE A 71 1.52 5.82 6.57
CA ILE A 71 2.29 4.66 6.12
C ILE A 71 3.01 5.01 4.81
N VAL A 72 4.26 4.58 4.67
CA VAL A 72 5.03 4.79 3.43
C VAL A 72 4.49 3.88 2.33
N ARG A 73 4.28 4.42 1.13
CA ARG A 73 3.90 3.64 -0.06
C ARG A 73 4.87 2.48 -0.28
N GLY A 74 4.32 1.29 -0.51
CA GLY A 74 5.09 0.07 -0.71
C GLY A 74 5.53 -0.62 0.58
N THR A 75 5.21 -0.07 1.76
CA THR A 75 5.41 -0.78 3.03
C THR A 75 4.63 -2.08 2.99
N ARG A 76 5.31 -3.18 3.27
CA ARG A 76 4.68 -4.50 3.41
C ARG A 76 4.45 -4.78 4.88
N SER A 77 3.21 -5.05 5.23
CA SER A 77 2.80 -5.41 6.59
C SER A 77 2.13 -6.77 6.56
N PRO A 78 2.37 -7.65 7.53
CA PRO A 78 1.64 -8.91 7.62
C PRO A 78 0.14 -8.64 7.84
N ILE A 79 -0.70 -9.50 7.29
CA ILE A 79 -2.12 -9.59 7.68
C ILE A 79 -2.17 -9.85 9.19
N GLY A 80 -2.85 -9.00 9.95
CA GLY A 80 -2.81 -9.02 11.42
C GLY A 80 -3.42 -10.29 12.02
N ASN A 81 -4.51 -10.78 11.42
CA ASN A 81 -5.21 -11.99 11.77
C ASN A 81 -4.73 -13.16 10.91
N GLN A 82 -3.86 -13.99 11.49
CA GLN A 82 -3.33 -15.19 10.84
C GLN A 82 -4.39 -16.27 10.58
N ASN A 83 -5.57 -16.19 11.20
CA ASN A 83 -6.69 -17.09 10.92
C ASN A 83 -7.66 -16.53 9.87
N ALA A 84 -7.41 -15.34 9.32
CA ALA A 84 -8.27 -14.75 8.31
C ALA A 84 -8.37 -15.69 7.08
N LYS A 85 -9.59 -16.05 6.71
CA LYS A 85 -9.89 -16.88 5.52
C LYS A 85 -10.36 -16.01 4.37
N VAL A 86 -10.92 -14.85 4.70
CA VAL A 86 -11.46 -13.88 3.75
C VAL A 86 -10.84 -12.52 4.01
N ILE A 87 -10.40 -11.86 2.95
CA ILE A 87 -10.14 -10.43 2.99
C ILE A 87 -11.34 -9.72 2.38
N ARG A 88 -11.96 -8.84 3.17
CA ARG A 88 -13.11 -8.03 2.75
C ARG A 88 -12.63 -6.62 2.46
N ALA A 89 -12.46 -6.28 1.21
CA ALA A 89 -12.29 -4.89 0.80
C ALA A 89 -13.61 -4.13 1.06
N PHE A 90 -13.52 -2.84 1.34
CA PHE A 90 -14.69 -1.98 1.49
C PHE A 90 -14.43 -0.56 1.01
N VAL A 91 -15.50 0.11 0.62
CA VAL A 91 -15.61 1.56 0.53
C VAL A 91 -16.86 2.00 1.27
N HIS A 92 -16.80 3.11 1.98
CA HIS A 92 -17.91 3.75 2.66
C HIS A 92 -17.91 5.24 2.32
N TRP A 93 -19.10 5.80 2.11
CA TRP A 93 -19.30 7.23 1.90
C TRP A 93 -20.66 7.68 2.43
N PHE A 94 -20.80 8.98 2.64
CA PHE A 94 -22.07 9.62 2.91
C PHE A 94 -22.55 10.38 1.68
N ASP A 95 -23.74 10.03 1.20
CA ASP A 95 -24.37 10.70 0.08
C ASP A 95 -25.56 11.55 0.55
N GLU A 96 -25.40 12.88 0.48
CA GLU A 96 -26.45 13.81 0.87
C GLU A 96 -27.66 13.80 -0.06
N ASN A 97 -27.44 13.51 -1.34
CA ASN A 97 -28.42 13.77 -2.40
C ASN A 97 -28.88 12.51 -3.12
N GLY A 98 -28.18 11.38 -2.94
CA GLY A 98 -28.43 10.13 -3.67
C GLY A 98 -27.92 10.21 -5.11
N ASN A 99 -26.79 10.87 -5.33
CA ASN A 99 -26.21 11.08 -6.67
C ASN A 99 -24.69 10.85 -6.72
N GLN A 100 -24.16 10.07 -5.78
CA GLN A 100 -22.81 9.54 -5.78
C GLN A 100 -22.83 8.05 -6.13
N ASP A 101 -21.88 7.64 -6.95
CA ASP A 101 -21.74 6.28 -7.46
C ASP A 101 -20.26 5.90 -7.30
N LEU A 102 -19.94 5.24 -6.18
CA LEU A 102 -18.60 4.78 -5.89
C LEU A 102 -18.50 3.28 -6.13
N ASP A 103 -17.57 2.91 -7.00
CA ASP A 103 -17.32 1.54 -7.39
C ASP A 103 -16.12 0.97 -6.63
N LEU A 104 -16.36 -0.10 -5.87
CA LEU A 104 -15.28 -0.92 -5.31
C LEU A 104 -14.90 -2.05 -6.27
N SER A 105 -13.60 -2.26 -6.46
CA SER A 105 -13.10 -3.38 -7.27
C SER A 105 -11.96 -4.12 -6.57
N ALA A 106 -11.93 -5.44 -6.78
CA ALA A 106 -10.78 -6.27 -6.46
C ALA A 106 -10.26 -6.95 -7.73
N THR A 107 -9.06 -6.54 -8.20
CA THR A 107 -8.40 -7.14 -9.36
C THR A 107 -7.43 -8.24 -8.89
N LEU A 108 -7.70 -9.49 -9.24
CA LEU A 108 -6.84 -10.63 -8.94
C LEU A 108 -5.86 -10.90 -10.08
N ILE A 109 -4.60 -11.16 -9.74
CA ILE A 109 -3.52 -11.41 -10.72
C ILE A 109 -2.79 -12.69 -10.34
N GLY A 110 -2.59 -13.54 -11.34
CA GLY A 110 -1.87 -14.80 -11.27
C GLY A 110 -0.92 -14.98 -12.45
N MET A 111 -0.26 -16.13 -12.52
CA MET A 111 0.67 -16.43 -13.61
C MET A 111 -0.08 -16.51 -14.96
N GLY A 112 0.02 -15.45 -15.77
CA GLY A 112 -0.60 -15.35 -17.10
C GLY A 112 -2.13 -15.19 -17.09
N LYS A 113 -2.74 -14.85 -15.96
CA LYS A 113 -4.20 -14.66 -15.85
C LYS A 113 -4.56 -13.54 -14.89
N SER A 114 -5.74 -12.97 -15.11
CA SER A 114 -6.36 -11.99 -14.22
C SER A 114 -7.87 -12.20 -14.13
N ALA A 115 -8.47 -11.70 -13.06
CA ALA A 115 -9.91 -11.63 -12.86
C ALA A 115 -10.26 -10.35 -12.08
N VAL A 116 -11.50 -9.87 -12.19
CA VAL A 116 -11.96 -8.70 -11.44
C VAL A 116 -13.27 -9.06 -10.75
N ILE A 117 -13.35 -8.82 -9.45
CA ILE A 117 -14.60 -8.85 -8.68
C ILE A 117 -15.08 -7.42 -8.49
N SER A 118 -16.19 -7.05 -9.13
CA SER A 118 -16.76 -5.70 -9.15
C SER A 118 -18.16 -5.70 -9.81
N TRP A 119 -18.79 -4.53 -9.94
CA TRP A 119 -20.06 -4.37 -10.65
C TRP A 119 -19.98 -4.76 -12.14
N ASN A 120 -18.85 -4.46 -12.79
CA ASN A 120 -18.57 -4.73 -14.22
C ASN A 120 -17.69 -5.96 -14.46
N GLY A 121 -17.34 -6.68 -13.40
CA GLY A 121 -16.58 -7.92 -13.42
C GLY A 121 -17.42 -9.13 -13.02
N GLU A 122 -16.76 -10.10 -12.42
CA GLU A 122 -17.43 -11.25 -11.82
C GLU A 122 -18.05 -10.86 -10.48
N LYS A 123 -19.33 -11.19 -10.27
CA LYS A 123 -20.04 -10.80 -9.04
C LYS A 123 -19.98 -11.86 -7.96
N ASN A 124 -19.93 -13.13 -8.36
CA ASN A 124 -19.91 -14.27 -7.46
C ASN A 124 -19.15 -15.43 -8.10
N LYS A 125 -18.00 -15.75 -7.52
CA LYS A 125 -17.12 -16.87 -7.86
C LYS A 125 -16.66 -17.55 -6.59
N GLY A 126 -16.17 -18.78 -6.72
CA GLY A 126 -15.69 -19.56 -5.58
C GLY A 126 -14.70 -18.78 -4.71
N TYR A 127 -13.81 -18.00 -5.32
CA TYR A 127 -12.80 -17.17 -4.66
C TYR A 127 -13.22 -15.74 -4.34
N GLY A 128 -14.38 -15.25 -4.79
CA GLY A 128 -14.75 -13.87 -4.49
C GLY A 128 -16.20 -13.49 -4.75
N CYS A 129 -16.68 -12.50 -3.98
CA CYS A 129 -18.07 -12.06 -3.98
C CYS A 129 -18.16 -10.54 -3.84
N TYR A 130 -18.97 -9.91 -4.67
CA TYR A 130 -19.29 -8.49 -4.60
C TYR A 130 -20.64 -8.30 -3.92
N SER A 131 -20.73 -7.36 -2.96
CA SER A 131 -21.96 -7.09 -2.22
C SER A 131 -23.10 -6.55 -3.08
N GLY A 132 -22.78 -6.02 -4.26
CA GLY A 132 -23.71 -5.30 -5.11
C GLY A 132 -23.43 -3.80 -5.11
N ASP A 133 -23.96 -3.19 -6.15
CA ASP A 133 -23.77 -1.80 -6.54
C ASP A 133 -24.76 -0.89 -5.80
N VAL A 134 -24.24 0.12 -5.11
CA VAL A 134 -25.04 1.05 -4.28
C VAL A 134 -25.20 2.39 -4.98
N ARG A 135 -26.39 2.60 -5.54
CA ARG A 135 -26.74 3.80 -6.30
C ARG A 135 -28.04 4.43 -5.79
N TYR A 136 -28.18 5.73 -6.05
CA TYR A 136 -29.41 6.49 -5.78
C TYR A 136 -29.91 6.39 -4.33
N ARG A 137 -28.96 6.28 -3.38
CA ARG A 137 -29.25 6.13 -1.95
C ARG A 137 -28.76 7.35 -1.19
N GLN A 138 -29.65 7.98 -0.44
CA GLN A 138 -29.29 9.04 0.51
C GLN A 138 -28.84 8.42 1.85
N GLY A 139 -27.84 9.05 2.47
CA GLY A 139 -27.28 8.67 3.76
C GLY A 139 -25.98 7.87 3.64
N ALA A 140 -25.70 7.04 4.66
CA ALA A 140 -24.52 6.19 4.69
C ALA A 140 -24.66 5.04 3.68
N CYS A 141 -23.63 4.91 2.83
CA CYS A 141 -23.50 3.94 1.76
C CYS A 141 -22.19 3.16 1.92
N ALA A 142 -22.20 1.89 1.51
CA ALA A 142 -21.00 1.07 1.53
C ALA A 142 -21.10 -0.08 0.52
N GLU A 143 -19.95 -0.43 -0.06
CA GLU A 143 -19.76 -1.64 -0.85
C GLU A 143 -18.67 -2.52 -0.24
N TYR A 144 -18.76 -3.82 -0.51
CA TYR A 144 -17.81 -4.82 -0.05
C TYR A 144 -17.44 -5.77 -1.18
N VAL A 145 -16.17 -6.17 -1.19
CA VAL A 145 -15.67 -7.27 -2.03
C VAL A 145 -14.94 -8.27 -1.14
N ASP A 146 -15.47 -9.47 -1.05
CA ASP A 146 -14.85 -10.58 -0.34
C ASP A 146 -13.95 -11.37 -1.27
N ILE A 147 -12.74 -11.67 -0.81
CA ILE A 147 -11.81 -12.61 -1.45
C ILE A 147 -11.47 -13.74 -0.50
N VAL A 148 -11.77 -14.97 -0.90
CA VAL A 148 -11.45 -16.19 -0.15
C VAL A 148 -10.02 -16.61 -0.49
N VAL A 149 -9.09 -16.37 0.43
CA VAL A 149 -7.63 -16.46 0.21
C VAL A 149 -7.22 -17.81 -0.37
N ASP A 150 -7.59 -18.92 0.29
CA ASP A 150 -7.16 -20.26 -0.12
C ASP A 150 -7.71 -20.66 -1.49
N LYS A 151 -8.92 -20.21 -1.82
CA LYS A 151 -9.54 -20.51 -3.12
C LYS A 151 -8.91 -19.67 -4.24
N ALA A 152 -8.60 -18.40 -3.97
CA ALA A 152 -7.90 -17.56 -4.92
C ALA A 152 -6.51 -18.13 -5.25
N LEU A 153 -5.75 -18.54 -4.22
CA LEU A 153 -4.46 -19.23 -4.38
C LEU A 153 -4.60 -20.52 -5.18
N LYS A 154 -5.58 -21.37 -4.83
CA LYS A 154 -5.84 -22.64 -5.53
C LYS A 154 -6.16 -22.42 -7.02
N ASP A 155 -6.86 -21.33 -7.34
CA ASP A 155 -7.21 -20.96 -8.71
C ASP A 155 -6.08 -20.21 -9.44
N GLY A 156 -4.90 -20.12 -8.82
CA GLY A 156 -3.66 -19.63 -9.41
C GLY A 156 -3.44 -18.12 -9.32
N PHE A 157 -4.19 -17.42 -8.46
CA PHE A 157 -3.99 -15.99 -8.20
C PHE A 157 -3.02 -15.79 -7.03
N LYS A 158 -2.15 -14.79 -7.16
CA LYS A 158 -1.16 -14.40 -6.16
C LYS A 158 -1.47 -13.04 -5.53
N TYR A 159 -1.84 -12.07 -6.35
CA TYR A 159 -2.08 -10.70 -5.90
C TYR A 159 -3.55 -10.33 -5.98
N VAL A 160 -4.01 -9.51 -5.03
CA VAL A 160 -5.30 -8.82 -5.09
C VAL A 160 -5.06 -7.33 -4.98
N ILE A 161 -5.48 -6.57 -5.98
CA ILE A 161 -5.43 -5.11 -5.97
C ILE A 161 -6.79 -4.61 -5.51
N ILE A 162 -6.81 -3.75 -4.49
CA ILE A 162 -8.01 -3.07 -4.02
C ILE A 162 -7.97 -1.65 -4.52
N ASP A 163 -8.99 -1.27 -5.27
CA ASP A 163 -9.13 0.06 -5.84
C ASP A 163 -10.58 0.55 -5.79
N VAL A 164 -10.72 1.87 -5.74
CA VAL A 164 -12.01 2.56 -5.68
C VAL A 164 -12.07 3.58 -6.81
N ARG A 165 -13.25 3.70 -7.43
CA ARG A 165 -13.52 4.71 -8.45
C ARG A 165 -14.79 5.47 -8.14
N ASN A 166 -14.82 6.74 -8.49
CA ASN A 166 -16.02 7.54 -8.59
C ASN A 166 -16.51 7.47 -10.04
N TYR A 167 -17.64 6.80 -10.25
CA TYR A 167 -18.18 6.53 -11.58
C TYR A 167 -18.60 7.81 -12.31
N GLU A 168 -19.05 8.85 -11.58
CA GLU A 168 -19.32 10.16 -12.19
C GLU A 168 -18.05 10.94 -12.57
N GLY A 169 -16.86 10.38 -12.33
CA GLY A 169 -15.58 11.02 -12.62
C GLY A 169 -15.28 12.22 -11.71
N ARG A 170 -15.98 12.35 -10.58
CA ARG A 170 -15.75 13.41 -9.61
C ARG A 170 -14.56 13.08 -8.71
N SER A 171 -13.95 14.13 -8.17
CA SER A 171 -12.90 14.00 -7.16
C SER A 171 -13.43 13.33 -5.89
N PHE A 172 -12.65 12.46 -5.25
CA PHE A 172 -12.96 11.96 -3.90
C PHE A 172 -13.05 13.07 -2.86
N SER A 173 -12.34 14.20 -3.04
CA SER A 173 -12.45 15.37 -2.16
C SER A 173 -13.85 16.01 -2.16
N SER A 174 -14.68 15.71 -3.16
CA SER A 174 -16.08 16.14 -3.23
C SER A 174 -17.07 15.21 -2.51
N VAL A 175 -16.63 14.03 -2.07
CA VAL A 175 -17.48 13.02 -1.44
C VAL A 175 -17.33 13.07 0.08
N LYS A 176 -18.45 13.19 0.80
CA LYS A 176 -18.45 13.28 2.26
C LYS A 176 -18.19 11.93 2.90
N GLU A 177 -17.43 11.94 4.00
CA GLU A 177 -17.14 10.75 4.83
C GLU A 177 -16.64 9.54 4.01
N CYS A 178 -15.87 9.84 2.95
CA CYS A 178 -15.36 8.84 2.02
C CYS A 178 -14.11 8.16 2.58
N VAL A 179 -14.23 6.86 2.85
CA VAL A 179 -13.15 6.01 3.36
C VAL A 179 -13.17 4.67 2.66
N GLY A 180 -12.02 4.03 2.55
CA GLY A 180 -11.93 2.65 2.08
C GLY A 180 -10.83 1.88 2.77
N GLY A 181 -10.75 0.58 2.50
CA GLY A 181 -9.70 -0.26 3.05
C GLY A 181 -10.09 -1.73 3.00
N TYR A 182 -9.66 -2.48 4.00
CA TYR A 182 -9.98 -3.90 4.10
C TYR A 182 -10.16 -4.37 5.55
N MET A 183 -10.84 -5.52 5.68
CA MET A 183 -11.02 -6.28 6.90
C MET A 183 -10.47 -7.69 6.74
N GLU A 184 -10.07 -8.29 7.84
CA GLU A 184 -9.54 -9.64 7.91
C GLU A 184 -10.56 -10.53 8.63
N ARG A 185 -11.17 -11.48 7.90
CA ARG A 185 -12.33 -12.24 8.39
C ARG A 185 -12.02 -13.72 8.44
N GLU A 186 -12.09 -14.31 9.63
CA GLU A 186 -12.14 -15.76 9.78
C GLU A 186 -13.53 -16.31 9.40
N PHE A 187 -14.58 -15.57 9.78
CA PHE A 187 -15.98 -15.87 9.48
C PHE A 187 -16.63 -14.68 8.77
N ALA A 188 -16.82 -14.79 7.46
CA ALA A 188 -17.31 -13.69 6.61
C ALA A 188 -18.71 -13.21 7.03
N GLU A 189 -19.58 -14.13 7.49
CA GLU A 189 -20.98 -13.86 7.82
C GLU A 189 -21.21 -13.51 9.31
N ALA A 190 -20.15 -13.42 10.13
CA ALA A 190 -20.30 -13.23 11.58
C ALA A 190 -21.01 -11.93 12.00
N ASN A 191 -21.00 -10.90 11.14
CA ASN A 191 -21.70 -9.64 11.38
C ASN A 191 -22.52 -9.27 10.14
N MET A 192 -23.81 -9.02 10.35
CA MET A 192 -24.72 -8.51 9.32
C MET A 192 -24.65 -6.98 9.19
N THR A 193 -24.08 -6.30 10.18
CA THR A 193 -23.87 -4.85 10.20
C THR A 193 -22.37 -4.52 10.16
N PHE A 194 -22.04 -3.34 9.64
CA PHE A 194 -20.67 -2.83 9.64
C PHE A 194 -20.20 -2.57 11.07
N VAL A 195 -19.05 -3.12 11.43
CA VAL A 195 -18.44 -2.96 12.76
C VAL A 195 -17.06 -2.31 12.58
N PRO A 196 -16.92 -0.98 12.79
CA PRO A 196 -15.67 -0.25 12.53
C PRO A 196 -14.45 -0.80 13.29
N SER A 197 -14.64 -1.39 14.47
CA SER A 197 -13.54 -2.01 15.23
C SER A 197 -12.97 -3.29 14.59
N THR A 198 -13.60 -3.80 13.51
CA THR A 198 -13.11 -4.96 12.75
C THR A 198 -12.31 -4.58 11.50
N LEU A 199 -12.06 -3.29 11.29
CA LEU A 199 -11.22 -2.80 10.21
C LEU A 199 -9.74 -3.10 10.49
N ALA A 200 -9.08 -3.73 9.52
CA ALA A 200 -7.63 -3.95 9.58
C ALA A 200 -6.87 -2.74 9.00
N ASN A 201 -7.42 -2.13 7.96
CA ASN A 201 -6.96 -0.85 7.42
C ASN A 201 -8.15 0.03 7.06
N CYS A 202 -7.97 1.34 7.22
CA CYS A 202 -8.91 2.35 6.80
C CYS A 202 -8.14 3.60 6.38
N THR A 203 -8.36 4.05 5.16
CA THR A 203 -7.74 5.24 4.58
C THR A 203 -8.83 6.21 4.16
N GLN A 204 -8.65 7.48 4.48
CA GLN A 204 -9.55 8.52 4.03
C GLN A 204 -9.26 8.86 2.56
N LEU A 205 -10.31 8.85 1.74
CA LEU A 205 -10.25 9.17 0.32
C LEU A 205 -10.60 10.66 0.14
N GLN A 206 -9.57 11.48 -0.04
CA GLN A 206 -9.65 12.94 -0.19
C GLN A 206 -8.79 13.47 -1.34
N ASN A 207 -8.34 12.58 -2.20
CA ASN A 207 -7.54 12.92 -3.37
C ASN A 207 -8.39 13.59 -4.46
N GLU A 208 -7.75 14.44 -5.26
CA GLU A 208 -8.39 15.17 -6.37
C GLU A 208 -8.72 14.27 -7.58
N SER A 209 -8.20 13.04 -7.60
CA SER A 209 -8.54 12.06 -8.61
C SER A 209 -9.91 11.43 -8.36
N SER A 210 -10.51 10.86 -9.40
CA SER A 210 -11.71 10.03 -9.35
C SER A 210 -11.40 8.54 -9.20
N ALA A 211 -10.13 8.12 -9.21
CA ALA A 211 -9.75 6.72 -9.08
C ALA A 211 -8.47 6.57 -8.27
N THR A 212 -8.44 5.58 -7.36
CA THR A 212 -7.27 5.34 -6.51
C THR A 212 -7.07 3.86 -6.20
N ILE A 213 -5.81 3.41 -6.27
CA ILE A 213 -5.37 2.10 -5.82
C ILE A 213 -4.94 2.21 -4.36
N MET A 214 -5.64 1.50 -3.49
CA MET A 214 -5.47 1.59 -2.03
C MET A 214 -4.46 0.59 -1.48
N SER A 215 -4.41 -0.62 -2.04
CA SER A 215 -3.48 -1.64 -1.55
C SER A 215 -3.35 -2.77 -2.55
N VAL A 216 -2.25 -3.51 -2.40
CA VAL A 216 -2.07 -4.83 -3.00
C VAL A 216 -1.93 -5.83 -1.88
N ILE A 217 -2.63 -6.96 -1.96
CA ILE A 217 -2.49 -8.08 -1.04
C ILE A 217 -1.71 -9.16 -1.75
N ASP A 218 -0.57 -9.56 -1.20
CA ASP A 218 0.17 -10.76 -1.59
C ASP A 218 -0.42 -11.94 -0.82
N LEU A 219 -1.20 -12.78 -1.52
CA LEU A 219 -1.89 -13.91 -0.92
C LEU A 219 -0.92 -15.01 -0.49
N GLU A 220 0.24 -15.13 -1.14
CA GLU A 220 1.23 -16.16 -0.82
C GLU A 220 1.97 -15.80 0.47
N THR A 221 2.48 -14.57 0.57
CA THR A 221 3.20 -14.11 1.77
C THR A 221 2.26 -13.65 2.88
N ARG A 222 0.96 -13.50 2.58
CA ARG A 222 -0.07 -12.96 3.48
C ARG A 222 0.30 -11.58 3.99
N GLU A 223 0.77 -10.75 3.08
CA GLU A 223 1.18 -9.37 3.35
C GLU A 223 0.29 -8.40 2.58
N VAL A 224 0.05 -7.24 3.19
CA VAL A 224 -0.54 -6.09 2.52
C VAL A 224 0.54 -5.09 2.22
N ILE A 225 0.59 -4.68 0.96
CA ILE A 225 1.42 -3.63 0.43
C ILE A 225 0.58 -2.36 0.41
N HIS A 226 0.89 -1.43 1.30
CA HIS A 226 0.13 -0.17 1.40
C HIS A 226 0.40 0.70 0.18
N LEU A 227 -0.66 1.13 -0.50
CA LEU A 227 -0.63 2.05 -1.63
C LEU A 227 -1.64 3.19 -1.42
N ASP A 228 -1.56 4.20 -2.26
CA ASP A 228 -2.51 5.32 -2.35
C ASP A 228 -2.23 6.08 -3.66
N ILE A 229 -2.28 5.33 -4.77
CA ILE A 229 -1.86 5.78 -6.09
C ILE A 229 -3.10 6.18 -6.91
N ASP A 230 -3.15 7.44 -7.31
CA ASP A 230 -4.22 7.94 -8.19
C ASP A 230 -4.06 7.38 -9.61
N GLN A 231 -5.20 7.08 -10.24
CA GLN A 231 -5.30 6.67 -11.64
C GLN A 231 -6.03 7.76 -12.44
N ASP A 232 -5.77 7.82 -13.75
CA ASP A 232 -6.55 8.60 -14.72
C ASP A 232 -7.33 7.63 -15.62
N GLY A 233 -8.36 8.11 -16.34
CA GLY A 233 -9.05 7.34 -17.38
C GLY A 233 -10.51 7.07 -17.10
N ILE A 234 -11.11 6.17 -17.89
CA ILE A 234 -12.51 5.77 -17.72
C ILE A 234 -12.64 5.06 -16.36
N PRO A 235 -13.67 5.36 -15.54
CA PRO A 235 -13.79 4.82 -14.19
C PRO A 235 -14.24 3.34 -14.18
N VAL A 236 -13.54 2.47 -14.90
CA VAL A 236 -13.89 1.06 -15.13
C VAL A 236 -12.63 0.22 -14.94
N ALA A 237 -12.61 -0.66 -13.92
CA ALA A 237 -11.45 -1.49 -13.58
C ALA A 237 -10.90 -2.30 -14.75
N SER A 238 -11.80 -2.97 -15.48
CA SER A 238 -11.44 -3.84 -16.60
C SER A 238 -10.86 -3.08 -17.80
N ALA A 239 -11.10 -1.77 -17.92
CA ALA A 239 -10.59 -0.95 -19.00
C ALA A 239 -9.12 -0.53 -18.81
N ASN A 240 -8.60 -0.56 -17.56
CA ASN A 240 -7.30 0.01 -17.21
C ASN A 240 -6.30 -1.04 -16.66
N PHE A 241 -6.47 -2.32 -16.99
CA PHE A 241 -5.65 -3.39 -16.41
C PHE A 241 -4.13 -3.17 -16.59
N GLU A 242 -3.67 -2.83 -17.80
CA GLU A 242 -2.24 -2.60 -18.08
C GLU A 242 -1.67 -1.41 -17.28
N GLU A 243 -2.44 -0.33 -17.14
CA GLU A 243 -2.05 0.85 -16.37
C GLU A 243 -1.93 0.52 -14.87
N ILE A 244 -2.90 -0.24 -14.34
CA ILE A 244 -2.89 -0.74 -12.96
C ILE A 244 -1.64 -1.59 -12.74
N MET A 245 -1.34 -2.53 -13.64
CA MET A 245 -0.15 -3.38 -13.57
C MET A 245 1.14 -2.58 -13.59
N ALA A 246 1.26 -1.61 -14.48
CA ALA A 246 2.43 -0.73 -14.55
C ALA A 246 2.59 0.10 -13.26
N ALA A 247 1.49 0.53 -12.65
CA ALA A 247 1.50 1.27 -11.40
C ALA A 247 1.95 0.43 -10.21
N ILE A 248 1.51 -0.84 -10.11
CA ILE A 248 1.79 -1.69 -8.94
C ILE A 248 3.11 -2.48 -9.03
N LYS A 249 3.58 -2.81 -10.24
CA LYS A 249 4.76 -3.66 -10.47
C LYS A 249 6.00 -3.28 -9.63
N PRO A 250 6.36 -1.98 -9.45
CA PRO A 250 7.52 -1.61 -8.64
C PRO A 250 7.41 -1.97 -7.16
N TYR A 251 6.20 -2.21 -6.66
CA TYR A 251 5.93 -2.53 -5.25
C TYR A 251 5.77 -4.04 -5.03
N CYS A 252 5.53 -4.83 -6.08
CA CYS A 252 5.44 -6.29 -6.01
C CYS A 252 6.79 -6.97 -5.74
N GLU A 253 7.90 -6.25 -5.89
CA GLU A 253 9.24 -6.69 -5.50
C GLU A 253 9.70 -6.02 -4.20
N PRO A 254 10.63 -6.62 -3.44
CA PRO A 254 11.25 -5.95 -2.30
C PRO A 254 11.92 -4.62 -2.71
N PRO A 255 11.91 -3.60 -1.85
CA PRO A 255 12.54 -2.33 -2.15
C PRO A 255 14.05 -2.49 -2.33
N THR A 256 14.60 -1.92 -3.40
CA THR A 256 16.04 -1.91 -3.67
C THR A 256 16.83 -1.24 -2.55
N PHE A 257 16.24 -0.24 -1.89
CA PHE A 257 16.81 0.44 -0.74
C PHE A 257 15.70 0.75 0.26
N SER A 258 15.87 0.28 1.48
CA SER A 258 14.85 0.26 2.53
C SER A 258 15.30 1.05 3.77
N VAL A 259 14.41 1.20 4.73
CA VAL A 259 14.75 1.74 6.06
C VAL A 259 15.88 0.94 6.70
N HIS A 260 15.88 -0.39 6.57
CA HIS A 260 16.99 -1.23 7.04
C HIS A 260 18.34 -0.78 6.48
N HIS A 261 18.45 -0.61 5.16
CA HIS A 261 19.71 -0.21 4.52
C HIS A 261 20.19 1.16 4.99
N LEU A 262 19.28 2.13 5.21
CA LEU A 262 19.64 3.42 5.77
C LEU A 262 20.21 3.29 7.19
N LEU A 263 19.52 2.54 8.04
CA LEU A 263 19.93 2.35 9.43
C LEU A 263 21.23 1.57 9.54
N GLU A 264 21.43 0.57 8.68
CA GLU A 264 22.67 -0.18 8.56
C GLU A 264 23.86 0.76 8.25
N LEU A 265 23.71 1.72 7.33
CA LEU A 265 24.75 2.73 7.07
C LEU A 265 25.09 3.57 8.31
N HIS A 266 24.10 3.89 9.15
CA HIS A 266 24.33 4.58 10.43
C HIS A 266 25.07 3.65 11.39
N VAL A 267 24.62 2.41 11.58
CA VAL A 267 25.24 1.50 12.55
C VAL A 267 26.67 1.15 12.12
N GLU A 268 26.94 0.89 10.84
CA GLU A 268 28.29 0.62 10.33
C GLU A 268 29.29 1.76 10.59
N THR A 269 28.82 3.00 10.70
CA THR A 269 29.68 4.18 10.81
C THR A 269 29.83 4.72 12.23
N ARG A 270 28.80 4.56 13.06
CA ARG A 270 28.77 5.11 14.43
C ARG A 270 28.26 4.14 15.49
N GLY A 271 28.12 2.85 15.19
CA GLY A 271 27.73 1.81 16.16
C GLY A 271 28.29 0.43 15.80
N LYS A 272 27.62 -0.61 16.30
CA LYS A 272 27.89 -2.02 15.97
C LYS A 272 26.59 -2.82 15.97
N ILE A 273 26.35 -3.61 14.93
CA ILE A 273 25.19 -4.51 14.88
C ILE A 273 25.40 -5.67 15.86
N VAL A 274 24.36 -6.01 16.61
CA VAL A 274 24.28 -7.21 17.46
C VAL A 274 23.08 -8.07 17.09
N ASP A 275 23.24 -9.39 17.11
CA ASP A 275 22.21 -10.34 16.69
C ASP A 275 21.08 -10.49 17.72
N ASN A 276 21.38 -10.25 19.00
CA ASN A 276 20.44 -10.41 20.09
C ASN A 276 20.05 -9.04 20.65
N GLU A 277 18.74 -8.77 20.65
CA GLU A 277 18.17 -7.54 21.16
C GLU A 277 18.60 -7.24 22.61
N LYS A 278 18.81 -8.26 23.43
CA LYS A 278 19.21 -8.09 24.84
C LYS A 278 20.60 -7.50 25.03
N ASP A 279 21.46 -7.61 24.02
CA ASP A 279 22.84 -7.12 24.04
C ASP A 279 22.95 -5.71 23.43
N ALA A 280 21.83 -5.14 22.99
CA ALA A 280 21.76 -3.85 22.33
C ALA A 280 21.52 -2.70 23.32
N ASP A 281 22.25 -1.61 23.13
CA ASP A 281 21.98 -0.32 23.77
C ASP A 281 20.75 0.36 23.12
N VAL A 282 20.56 0.12 21.81
CA VAL A 282 19.44 0.66 21.01
C VAL A 282 18.82 -0.46 20.17
N SER A 283 17.50 -0.59 20.22
CA SER A 283 16.76 -1.52 19.37
C SER A 283 15.93 -0.74 18.36
N LEU A 284 16.13 -1.02 17.08
CA LEU A 284 15.38 -0.41 15.98
C LEU A 284 14.48 -1.47 15.36
N LYS A 285 13.18 -1.40 15.62
CA LYS A 285 12.22 -2.45 15.25
C LYS A 285 11.25 -2.00 14.16
N PHE A 286 10.72 -2.94 13.39
CA PHE A 286 9.77 -2.65 12.31
C PHE A 286 8.64 -1.72 12.74
N LYS A 287 8.03 -1.98 13.90
CA LYS A 287 6.90 -1.22 14.44
C LYS A 287 7.22 0.27 14.66
N ASP A 288 8.48 0.59 14.97
CA ASP A 288 8.90 1.97 15.23
C ASP A 288 8.87 2.82 13.94
N PHE A 289 9.04 2.17 12.79
CA PHE A 289 9.17 2.84 11.49
C PHE A 289 7.96 2.61 10.56
N SER A 290 7.23 1.50 10.71
CA SER A 290 6.14 1.10 9.80
C SER A 290 4.90 2.01 9.88
N GLU A 291 4.71 2.67 11.02
CA GLU A 291 3.57 3.53 11.30
C GLU A 291 3.94 5.03 11.42
N SER A 292 5.23 5.36 11.27
CA SER A 292 5.74 6.72 11.43
C SER A 292 6.95 6.96 10.54
N TYR A 293 6.73 7.54 9.36
CA TYR A 293 7.83 7.95 8.49
C TYR A 293 8.72 9.03 9.13
N VAL A 294 8.22 9.76 10.14
CA VAL A 294 8.97 10.78 10.90
C VAL A 294 10.15 10.16 11.64
N GLU A 295 10.02 8.94 12.14
CA GLU A 295 11.14 8.23 12.76
C GLU A 295 12.24 7.94 11.74
N THR A 296 11.87 7.62 10.50
CA THR A 296 12.84 7.45 9.40
C THR A 296 13.54 8.79 9.07
N LEU A 297 12.81 9.91 9.08
CA LEU A 297 13.37 11.23 8.74
C LEU A 297 14.53 11.65 9.67
N LYS A 298 14.50 11.26 10.94
CA LYS A 298 15.60 11.52 11.90
C LYS A 298 16.94 10.97 11.40
N TYR A 299 16.92 9.90 10.62
CA TYR A 299 18.12 9.27 10.05
C TYR A 299 18.45 9.74 8.63
N ILE A 300 17.49 10.37 7.94
CA ILE A 300 17.69 10.97 6.61
C ILE A 300 18.31 12.36 6.75
N GLU A 301 17.81 13.16 7.70
CA GLU A 301 18.18 14.57 7.85
C GLU A 301 19.46 14.79 8.68
N ALA A 302 19.85 13.81 9.50
CA ALA A 302 21.09 13.82 10.30
C ALA A 302 22.34 13.86 9.40
#